data_AF-A0A896Z1R0-F1
#
_entry.id   AF-A0A896Z1R0-F1
#
_cell.length_a   1.000
_cell.length_b   1.000
_cell.length_c   1.000
_cell.angle_alpha   90.00
_cell.angle_beta   90.00
_cell.angle_gamma   90.00
#
_symmetry.space_group_name_H-M   'P 1'
#
loop_
_entity.id
_entity.type
_entity.pdbx_description
1 polymer ?
#
loop_
_entity_poly.entity_id
_entity_poly.type
_entity_poly.pdbx_seq_one_letter_code
_entity_poly.pdbx_strand_id
1 'polypeptide(L)'
;MQKDNDKGFALLEILGGLVVISLLMPLFWSYIEDYLNEMRNQSAAFHADAYNTAARTYIADNNARLHSGTLPATFTADELIRKGYLKGLNRSPFGQSYTTGIRRNTSTGRLEALTCSTGGENIKDDALRSIASLLPGLGGFIGKNGTATGVFGGWTDKPGDYGLSCNGGHIAIVMMGDDLQESDRLYRFQVPGRPELNQMNTAINMGGNNLNNAGNVNGQSATLKGDVTSENGWLITKNDKGWKNITYGGGFTMTDSQWIRAVGGKGIITSGEIKGGKVSGGTVRSDGRLSTGEYLQLDKTAVANTKCSPDGLVGRDSKGAILSCQSGTWRRASGSTVLTGKIANGQQIPLPSGFSASQCTWSVSNAENPHGWKPNYFAGSVATYDANRIVKCGFYDEYNFYGGTHRTDLSGKCSYIVVCQ
;
A
#
# COMPACT_ATOMS: atom_id res chain seq x y z
N MET A 1 -4.05 -89.02 -72.63
CA MET A 1 -4.41 -87.72 -72.02
C MET A 1 -5.85 -87.43 -72.39
N GLN A 2 -6.76 -87.66 -71.45
CA GLN A 2 -8.20 -87.45 -71.61
C GLN A 2 -8.50 -86.01 -71.22
N LYS A 3 -9.17 -85.26 -72.09
CA LYS A 3 -9.51 -83.85 -71.90
C LYS A 3 -11.01 -83.79 -71.67
N ASP A 4 -11.40 -83.80 -70.39
CA ASP A 4 -12.80 -83.65 -70.00
C ASP A 4 -13.27 -82.21 -70.15
N ASN A 5 -14.54 -82.10 -70.52
CA ASN A 5 -15.17 -80.92 -71.09
C ASN A 5 -16.02 -80.22 -70.02
N ASP A 6 -15.38 -79.52 -69.08
CA ASP A 6 -16.08 -78.76 -68.04
C ASP A 6 -16.50 -77.38 -68.56
N LYS A 7 -17.62 -77.31 -69.28
CA LYS A 7 -18.33 -76.06 -69.56
C LYS A 7 -19.83 -76.27 -69.44
N GLY A 8 -20.35 -76.12 -68.22
CA GLY A 8 -21.80 -76.21 -67.97
C GLY A 8 -22.29 -75.68 -66.62
N PHE A 9 -21.46 -75.60 -65.58
CA PHE A 9 -21.91 -75.19 -64.23
C PHE A 9 -21.49 -73.77 -63.80
N ALA A 10 -20.41 -73.22 -64.36
CA ALA A 10 -19.94 -71.88 -63.95
C ALA A 10 -20.94 -70.76 -64.31
N LEU A 11 -21.69 -70.87 -65.41
CA LEU A 11 -22.63 -69.82 -65.83
C LEU A 11 -23.90 -69.81 -64.97
N LEU A 12 -24.36 -70.98 -64.53
CA LEU A 12 -25.54 -71.15 -63.67
C LEU A 12 -25.26 -70.71 -62.23
N GLU A 13 -24.07 -70.98 -61.70
CA GLU A 13 -23.66 -70.47 -60.38
C GLU A 13 -23.44 -68.95 -60.39
N ILE A 14 -22.86 -68.39 -61.45
CA ILE A 14 -22.72 -66.93 -61.59
C ILE A 14 -24.09 -66.24 -61.72
N LEU A 15 -25.02 -66.81 -62.51
CA LEU A 15 -26.39 -66.29 -62.61
C LEU A 15 -27.16 -66.45 -61.29
N GLY A 16 -27.04 -67.59 -60.60
CA GLY A 16 -27.62 -67.80 -59.28
C GLY A 16 -27.08 -66.82 -58.24
N GLY A 17 -25.76 -66.60 -58.23
CA GLY A 17 -25.10 -65.61 -57.36
C GLY A 17 -25.55 -64.18 -57.65
N LEU A 18 -25.68 -63.80 -58.92
CA LEU A 18 -26.21 -62.48 -59.30
C LEU A 18 -27.67 -62.30 -58.92
N VAL A 19 -28.51 -63.35 -59.03
CA VAL A 19 -29.90 -63.30 -58.56
C VAL A 19 -29.94 -63.11 -57.04
N VAL A 20 -29.11 -63.83 -56.28
CA VAL A 20 -29.02 -63.66 -54.82
C VAL A 20 -28.56 -62.25 -54.45
N ILE A 21 -27.53 -61.71 -55.12
CA ILE A 21 -27.08 -60.32 -54.91
C ILE A 21 -28.20 -59.34 -55.25
N SER A 22 -28.88 -59.54 -56.38
CA SER A 22 -30.00 -58.68 -56.81
C SER A 22 -31.17 -58.70 -55.82
N LEU A 23 -31.44 -59.85 -55.19
CA LEU A 23 -32.45 -59.99 -54.14
C LEU A 23 -32.03 -59.36 -52.81
N LEU A 24 -30.72 -59.27 -52.52
CA LEU A 24 -30.18 -58.65 -51.31
C LEU A 24 -29.93 -57.14 -51.46
N MET A 25 -29.78 -56.62 -52.69
CA MET A 25 -29.57 -55.18 -52.97
C MET A 25 -30.62 -54.26 -52.31
N PRO A 26 -31.94 -54.56 -52.30
CA PRO A 26 -32.93 -53.73 -51.61
C PRO A 26 -32.71 -53.63 -50.10
N LEU A 27 -32.25 -54.71 -49.44
CA LEU A 27 -31.97 -54.74 -48.00
C LEU A 27 -30.71 -53.92 -47.66
N PHE A 28 -29.69 -53.98 -48.53
CA PHE A 28 -28.51 -53.12 -48.41
C PHE A 28 -28.85 -51.65 -48.64
N TRP A 29 -29.77 -51.34 -49.55
CA TRP A 29 -30.19 -49.97 -49.83
C TRP A 29 -30.91 -49.32 -48.65
N SER A 30 -31.87 -50.01 -48.03
CA SER A 30 -32.54 -49.51 -46.83
C SER A 30 -31.57 -49.31 -45.66
N TYR A 31 -30.59 -50.22 -45.50
CA TYR A 31 -29.58 -50.08 -44.45
C TYR A 31 -28.66 -48.87 -44.67
N ILE A 32 -28.24 -48.61 -45.92
CA ILE A 32 -27.44 -47.44 -46.26
C ILE A 32 -28.25 -46.15 -46.08
N GLU A 33 -29.52 -46.13 -46.48
CA GLU A 33 -30.41 -44.98 -46.28
C GLU A 33 -30.59 -44.67 -44.79
N ASP A 34 -30.86 -45.69 -43.96
CA ASP A 34 -30.98 -45.54 -42.51
C ASP A 34 -29.69 -45.00 -41.88
N TYR A 35 -28.54 -45.54 -42.30
CA TYR A 35 -27.23 -45.06 -41.85
C TYR A 35 -26.96 -43.60 -42.23
N LEU A 36 -27.24 -43.22 -43.48
CA LEU A 36 -27.07 -41.85 -43.96
C LEU A 36 -28.04 -40.88 -43.26
N ASN A 37 -29.28 -41.31 -43.02
CA ASN A 37 -30.27 -40.54 -42.26
C ASN A 37 -29.82 -40.33 -40.81
N GLU A 38 -29.27 -41.36 -40.17
CA GLU A 38 -28.76 -41.25 -38.80
C GLU A 38 -27.53 -40.33 -38.71
N MET A 39 -26.60 -40.43 -39.66
CA MET A 39 -25.48 -39.45 -39.76
C MET A 39 -25.99 -38.02 -39.95
N ARG A 40 -27.01 -37.82 -40.79
CA ARG A 40 -27.63 -36.51 -41.01
C ARG A 40 -28.30 -35.98 -39.74
N ASN A 41 -28.97 -36.85 -38.99
CA ASN A 41 -29.58 -36.52 -37.69
C ASN A 41 -28.52 -36.14 -36.65
N GLN A 42 -27.45 -36.91 -36.53
CA GLN A 42 -26.32 -36.60 -35.63
C GLN A 42 -25.66 -35.27 -35.97
N SER A 43 -25.45 -34.99 -37.25
CA SER A 43 -24.92 -33.70 -37.69
C SER A 43 -25.89 -32.55 -37.40
N ALA A 44 -27.20 -32.74 -37.58
CA ALA A 44 -28.19 -31.74 -37.20
C ALA A 44 -28.22 -31.47 -35.69
N ALA A 45 -28.13 -32.52 -34.86
CA ALA A 45 -28.02 -32.40 -33.41
C ALA A 45 -26.74 -31.63 -33.01
N PHE A 46 -25.59 -31.95 -33.62
CA PHE A 46 -24.34 -31.23 -33.39
C PHE A 46 -24.45 -29.73 -33.72
N HIS A 47 -25.06 -29.38 -34.86
CA HIS A 47 -25.26 -27.97 -35.23
C HIS A 47 -26.19 -27.25 -34.23
N ALA A 48 -27.27 -27.91 -33.83
CA ALA A 48 -28.22 -27.33 -32.89
C ALA A 48 -27.62 -27.19 -31.48
N ASP A 49 -26.77 -28.12 -31.04
CA ASP A 49 -26.01 -28.02 -29.78
C ASP A 49 -24.97 -26.89 -29.81
N ALA A 50 -24.18 -26.78 -30.88
CA ALA A 50 -23.21 -25.70 -31.04
C ALA A 50 -23.88 -24.31 -31.00
N TYR A 51 -25.03 -24.18 -31.68
CA TYR A 51 -25.85 -22.98 -31.58
C TYR A 51 -26.37 -22.75 -30.15
N ASN A 52 -26.92 -23.79 -29.51
CA ASN A 52 -27.50 -23.66 -28.18
C ASN A 52 -26.45 -23.30 -27.12
N THR A 53 -25.24 -23.81 -27.23
CA THR A 53 -24.09 -23.44 -26.38
C THR A 53 -23.71 -21.97 -26.56
N ALA A 54 -23.70 -21.47 -27.81
CA ALA A 54 -23.45 -20.07 -28.11
C ALA A 54 -24.58 -19.17 -27.58
N ALA A 55 -25.84 -19.57 -27.76
CA ALA A 55 -27.03 -18.88 -27.27
C ALA A 55 -27.02 -18.77 -25.74
N ARG A 56 -26.73 -19.88 -25.06
CA ARG A 56 -26.57 -19.94 -23.61
C ARG A 56 -25.52 -18.96 -23.10
N THR A 57 -24.34 -18.98 -23.72
CA THR A 57 -23.23 -18.08 -23.36
C THR A 57 -23.60 -16.62 -23.57
N TYR A 58 -24.25 -16.30 -24.69
CA TYR A 58 -24.72 -14.95 -24.95
C TYR A 58 -25.73 -14.46 -23.92
N ILE A 59 -26.72 -15.29 -23.56
CA ILE A 59 -27.71 -14.95 -22.54
C ILE A 59 -27.05 -14.75 -21.17
N ALA A 60 -26.13 -15.64 -20.78
CA ALA A 60 -25.40 -15.53 -19.52
C ALA A 60 -24.57 -14.25 -19.45
N ASP A 61 -23.78 -13.93 -20.48
CA ASP A 61 -22.95 -12.71 -20.53
C ASP A 61 -23.79 -11.41 -20.58
N ASN A 62 -25.04 -11.50 -21.02
CA ASN A 62 -25.96 -10.37 -21.15
C ASN A 62 -27.08 -10.40 -20.12
N ASN A 63 -26.97 -11.23 -19.08
CA ASN A 63 -28.07 -11.57 -18.19
C ASN A 63 -28.69 -10.31 -17.53
N ALA A 64 -27.86 -9.44 -16.93
CA ALA A 64 -28.32 -8.18 -16.34
C ALA A 64 -29.01 -7.23 -17.35
N ARG A 65 -28.48 -7.14 -18.59
CA ARG A 65 -29.07 -6.31 -19.66
C ARG A 65 -30.41 -6.87 -20.13
N LEU A 66 -30.51 -8.18 -20.29
CA LEU A 66 -31.75 -8.86 -20.70
C LEU A 66 -32.80 -8.80 -19.58
N HIS A 67 -32.38 -8.88 -18.32
CA HIS A 67 -33.26 -8.71 -17.16
C HIS A 67 -33.78 -7.27 -16.97
N SER A 68 -33.10 -6.25 -17.47
CA SER A 68 -33.60 -4.86 -17.41
C SER A 68 -34.33 -4.42 -18.69
N GLY A 69 -34.21 -5.20 -19.77
CA GLY A 69 -34.83 -4.91 -21.07
C GLY A 69 -36.28 -5.35 -21.19
N THR A 70 -36.88 -5.03 -22.34
CA THR A 70 -38.20 -5.51 -22.74
C THR A 70 -38.12 -6.97 -23.17
N LEU A 71 -39.03 -7.81 -22.65
CA LEU A 71 -39.17 -9.23 -22.99
C LEU A 71 -40.62 -9.50 -23.48
N PRO A 72 -40.85 -10.45 -24.40
CA PRO A 72 -39.85 -11.37 -24.95
C PRO A 72 -38.88 -10.70 -25.92
N ALA A 73 -37.64 -11.21 -25.96
CA ALA A 73 -36.58 -10.72 -26.85
C ALA A 73 -36.00 -11.88 -27.66
N THR A 74 -35.62 -11.63 -28.90
CA THR A 74 -35.14 -12.66 -29.83
C THR A 74 -33.77 -12.32 -30.41
N PHE A 75 -32.97 -13.34 -30.73
CA PHE A 75 -31.71 -13.21 -31.47
C PHE A 75 -31.49 -14.41 -32.40
N THR A 76 -30.69 -14.23 -33.45
CA THR A 76 -30.48 -15.22 -34.51
C THR A 76 -29.05 -15.77 -34.54
N ALA A 77 -28.83 -16.86 -35.28
CA ALA A 77 -27.48 -17.40 -35.54
C ALA A 77 -26.53 -16.38 -36.16
N ASP A 78 -27.00 -15.57 -37.11
CA ASP A 78 -26.17 -14.53 -37.73
C ASP A 78 -25.77 -13.45 -36.71
N GLU A 79 -26.63 -13.15 -35.74
CA GLU A 79 -26.30 -12.22 -34.66
C GLU A 79 -25.22 -12.78 -33.74
N LEU A 80 -25.32 -14.06 -33.35
CA LEU A 80 -24.29 -14.72 -32.54
C LEU A 80 -22.95 -14.81 -33.27
N ILE A 81 -22.94 -15.01 -34.59
CA ILE A 81 -21.71 -14.97 -35.39
C ILE A 81 -21.11 -13.57 -35.37
N ARG A 82 -21.90 -12.52 -35.65
CA ARG A 82 -21.43 -11.13 -35.63
C ARG A 82 -20.87 -10.72 -34.26
N LYS A 83 -21.46 -11.24 -33.18
CA LYS A 83 -21.03 -10.99 -31.80
C LYS A 83 -19.90 -11.91 -31.31
N GLY A 84 -19.44 -12.85 -32.14
CA GLY A 84 -18.34 -13.74 -31.82
C GLY A 84 -18.68 -14.95 -30.93
N TYR A 85 -19.97 -15.20 -30.66
CA TYR A 85 -20.43 -16.34 -29.86
C TYR A 85 -20.50 -17.65 -30.65
N LEU A 86 -20.77 -17.59 -31.97
CA LEU A 86 -20.93 -18.76 -32.83
C LEU A 86 -19.90 -18.76 -33.97
N LYS A 87 -19.24 -19.90 -34.21
CA LYS A 87 -18.20 -20.06 -35.24
C LYS A 87 -18.75 -20.60 -36.57
N GLY A 88 -19.50 -19.79 -37.29
CA GLY A 88 -19.88 -20.06 -38.70
C GLY A 88 -20.95 -21.13 -38.96
N LEU A 89 -21.49 -21.79 -37.93
CA LEU A 89 -22.50 -22.84 -38.04
C LEU A 89 -23.94 -22.27 -38.05
N ASN A 90 -24.30 -21.47 -39.07
CA ASN A 90 -25.62 -20.80 -39.08
C ASN A 90 -26.79 -21.64 -39.63
N ARG A 91 -26.53 -22.80 -40.25
CA ARG A 91 -27.55 -23.70 -40.81
C ARG A 91 -27.24 -25.16 -40.52
N SER A 92 -28.26 -25.98 -40.38
CA SER A 92 -28.18 -27.43 -40.24
C SER A 92 -28.01 -28.14 -41.60
N PRO A 93 -27.71 -29.46 -41.63
CA PRO A 93 -27.76 -30.29 -42.84
C PRO A 93 -29.13 -30.37 -43.52
N PHE A 94 -30.19 -29.90 -42.86
CA PHE A 94 -31.54 -29.75 -43.43
C PHE A 94 -31.79 -28.33 -43.97
N GLY A 95 -30.76 -27.47 -43.98
CA GLY A 95 -30.85 -26.08 -44.42
C GLY A 95 -31.58 -25.16 -43.45
N GLN A 96 -31.98 -25.65 -42.28
CA GLN A 96 -32.69 -24.88 -41.25
C GLN A 96 -31.69 -23.99 -40.49
N SER A 97 -32.02 -22.71 -40.29
CA SER A 97 -31.26 -21.81 -39.39
C SER A 97 -31.83 -21.86 -37.98
N TYR A 98 -31.34 -21.03 -37.06
CA TYR A 98 -31.74 -21.04 -35.66
C TYR A 98 -32.06 -19.63 -35.13
N THR A 99 -33.09 -19.57 -34.31
CA THR A 99 -33.51 -18.37 -33.58
C THR A 99 -33.86 -18.75 -32.14
N THR A 100 -33.41 -17.93 -31.19
CA THR A 100 -33.70 -18.08 -29.77
C THR A 100 -34.54 -16.92 -29.32
N GLY A 101 -35.61 -17.22 -28.61
CA GLY A 101 -36.43 -16.26 -27.90
C GLY A 101 -36.23 -16.41 -26.41
N ILE A 102 -36.27 -15.31 -25.69
CA ILE A 102 -36.07 -15.22 -24.25
C ILE A 102 -37.34 -14.64 -23.65
N ARG A 103 -37.86 -15.26 -22.58
CA ARG A 103 -38.95 -14.71 -21.76
C ARG A 103 -38.53 -14.61 -20.31
N ARG A 104 -39.36 -13.92 -19.52
CA ARG A 104 -39.25 -13.94 -18.07
C ARG A 104 -40.28 -14.92 -17.51
N ASN A 105 -39.82 -15.88 -16.72
CA ASN A 105 -40.73 -16.73 -15.95
C ASN A 105 -41.46 -15.85 -14.92
N THR A 106 -42.80 -15.85 -14.95
CA THR A 106 -43.63 -14.99 -14.09
C THR A 106 -43.59 -15.39 -12.62
N SER A 107 -43.26 -16.65 -12.32
CA SER A 107 -43.26 -17.19 -10.96
C SER A 107 -41.90 -17.06 -10.27
N THR A 108 -40.80 -17.21 -11.02
CA THR A 108 -39.44 -17.18 -10.46
C THR A 108 -38.67 -15.91 -10.77
N GLY A 109 -39.15 -15.10 -11.73
CA GLY A 109 -38.46 -13.90 -12.23
C GLY A 109 -37.22 -14.18 -13.07
N ARG A 110 -36.79 -15.46 -13.18
CA ARG A 110 -35.63 -15.91 -13.96
C ARG A 110 -35.91 -15.83 -15.47
N LEU A 111 -34.84 -15.71 -16.26
CA LEU A 111 -34.94 -15.86 -17.71
C LEU A 111 -35.16 -17.33 -18.07
N GLU A 112 -35.97 -17.54 -19.11
CA GLU A 112 -36.10 -18.80 -19.82
C GLU A 112 -35.87 -18.52 -21.30
N ALA A 113 -35.31 -19.47 -22.02
CA ALA A 113 -35.12 -19.33 -23.45
C ALA A 113 -35.56 -20.58 -24.20
N LEU A 114 -36.11 -20.37 -25.38
CA LEU A 114 -36.48 -21.41 -26.32
C LEU A 114 -35.76 -21.12 -27.63
N THR A 115 -34.98 -22.09 -28.09
CA THR A 115 -34.43 -22.13 -29.43
C THR A 115 -35.37 -22.93 -30.31
N CYS A 116 -35.65 -22.44 -31.51
CA CYS A 116 -36.19 -23.28 -32.57
C CYS A 116 -35.39 -23.11 -33.85
N SER A 117 -35.29 -24.17 -34.64
CA SER A 117 -34.81 -24.04 -36.00
C SER A 117 -35.91 -23.49 -36.91
N THR A 118 -35.52 -22.82 -38.00
CA THR A 118 -36.44 -22.14 -38.93
C THR A 118 -35.96 -22.20 -40.37
N GLY A 119 -36.89 -22.30 -41.31
CA GLY A 119 -36.60 -22.39 -42.75
C GLY A 119 -36.00 -23.75 -43.12
N GLY A 120 -35.59 -23.92 -44.38
CA GLY A 120 -35.05 -25.21 -44.85
C GLY A 120 -36.10 -26.30 -45.06
N GLU A 121 -35.65 -27.55 -45.11
CA GLU A 121 -36.49 -28.74 -45.30
C GLU A 121 -37.23 -29.08 -44.00
N ASN A 122 -38.51 -29.47 -44.09
CA ASN A 122 -39.25 -30.01 -42.94
C ASN A 122 -38.73 -31.40 -42.59
N ILE A 123 -38.22 -31.56 -41.37
CA ILE A 123 -37.70 -32.84 -40.86
C ILE A 123 -38.89 -33.74 -40.49
N LYS A 124 -38.82 -35.03 -40.88
CA LYS A 124 -39.86 -36.02 -40.56
C LYS A 124 -39.96 -36.27 -39.04
N ASP A 125 -41.14 -36.67 -38.58
CA ASP A 125 -41.46 -36.80 -37.15
C ASP A 125 -40.55 -37.82 -36.41
N ASP A 126 -40.12 -38.88 -37.08
CA ASP A 126 -39.17 -39.88 -36.58
C ASP A 126 -37.75 -39.33 -36.46
N ALA A 127 -37.26 -38.66 -37.51
CA ALA A 127 -35.96 -37.99 -37.52
C ALA A 127 -35.88 -36.86 -36.47
N LEU A 128 -36.95 -36.07 -36.29
CA LEU A 128 -37.04 -35.05 -35.25
C LEU A 128 -36.85 -35.63 -33.85
N ARG A 129 -37.45 -36.78 -33.58
CA ARG A 129 -37.30 -37.47 -32.28
C ARG A 129 -35.89 -38.01 -32.09
N SER A 130 -35.28 -38.56 -33.13
CA SER A 130 -33.86 -38.98 -33.11
C SER A 130 -32.95 -37.79 -32.79
N ILE A 131 -33.04 -36.70 -33.55
CA ILE A 131 -32.25 -35.47 -33.34
C ILE A 131 -32.46 -34.93 -31.92
N ALA A 132 -33.71 -34.83 -31.46
CA ALA A 132 -34.03 -34.34 -30.12
C ALA A 132 -33.40 -35.21 -29.02
N SER A 133 -33.31 -36.53 -29.22
CA SER A 133 -32.70 -37.45 -28.26
C SER A 133 -31.17 -37.35 -28.17
N LEU A 134 -30.52 -36.81 -29.21
CA LEU A 134 -29.07 -36.67 -29.30
C LEU A 134 -28.55 -35.36 -28.68
N LEU A 135 -29.44 -34.42 -28.35
CA LEU A 135 -29.06 -33.11 -27.83
C LEU A 135 -28.70 -33.19 -26.33
N PRO A 136 -27.55 -32.62 -25.91
CA PRO A 136 -27.17 -32.56 -24.50
C PRO A 136 -28.00 -31.49 -23.78
N GLY A 137 -29.20 -31.85 -23.34
CA GLY A 137 -30.10 -30.95 -22.60
C GLY A 137 -31.57 -31.24 -22.85
N LEU A 138 -32.42 -30.23 -22.66
CA LEU A 138 -33.86 -30.30 -22.90
C LEU A 138 -34.17 -30.17 -24.41
N GLY A 139 -33.63 -31.10 -25.20
CA GLY A 139 -33.88 -31.23 -26.63
C GLY A 139 -35.32 -31.65 -26.94
N GLY A 140 -35.83 -31.15 -28.06
CA GLY A 140 -37.21 -31.33 -28.49
C GLY A 140 -37.43 -30.96 -29.95
N PHE A 141 -38.70 -30.83 -30.33
CA PHE A 141 -39.13 -30.49 -31.68
C PHE A 141 -40.43 -29.71 -31.66
N ILE A 142 -40.74 -29.03 -32.77
CA ILE A 142 -42.02 -28.36 -32.97
C ILE A 142 -43.01 -29.36 -33.57
N GLY A 143 -44.06 -29.66 -32.82
CA GLY A 143 -45.16 -30.50 -33.30
C GLY A 143 -45.98 -29.83 -34.40
N LYS A 144 -46.79 -30.62 -35.11
CA LYS A 144 -47.69 -30.10 -36.18
C LYS A 144 -48.70 -29.06 -35.68
N ASN A 145 -49.00 -29.07 -34.39
CA ASN A 145 -49.85 -28.09 -33.71
C ASN A 145 -49.11 -26.78 -33.34
N GLY A 146 -47.83 -26.64 -33.68
CA GLY A 146 -47.01 -25.47 -33.36
C GLY A 146 -46.46 -25.44 -31.94
N THR A 147 -46.66 -26.50 -31.15
CA THR A 147 -46.16 -26.59 -29.77
C THR A 147 -44.74 -27.17 -29.75
N ALA A 148 -43.83 -26.55 -28.99
CA ALA A 148 -42.51 -27.10 -28.74
C ALA A 148 -42.63 -28.23 -27.70
N THR A 149 -42.15 -29.43 -28.04
CA THR A 149 -42.28 -30.63 -27.21
C THR A 149 -40.93 -31.29 -27.04
N GLY A 150 -40.56 -31.60 -25.80
CA GLY A 150 -39.33 -32.33 -25.48
C GLY A 150 -39.37 -33.79 -25.94
N VAL A 151 -38.19 -34.38 -26.11
CA VAL A 151 -38.09 -35.82 -26.37
C VAL A 151 -38.84 -36.62 -25.29
N PHE A 152 -39.58 -37.64 -25.70
CA PHE A 152 -40.48 -38.44 -24.86
C PHE A 152 -41.56 -37.67 -24.07
N GLY A 153 -41.83 -36.40 -24.41
CA GLY A 153 -42.85 -35.59 -23.73
C GLY A 153 -42.41 -35.05 -22.37
N GLY A 154 -41.09 -34.98 -22.11
CA GLY A 154 -40.56 -34.50 -20.82
C GLY A 154 -40.85 -33.02 -20.52
N TRP A 155 -41.21 -32.23 -21.52
CA TRP A 155 -41.66 -30.84 -21.37
C TRP A 155 -42.48 -30.41 -22.59
N THR A 156 -43.28 -29.36 -22.42
CA THR A 156 -44.00 -28.68 -23.51
C THR A 156 -43.97 -27.18 -23.30
N ASP A 157 -43.80 -26.41 -24.36
CA ASP A 157 -43.83 -24.96 -24.30
C ASP A 157 -44.39 -24.34 -25.60
N LYS A 158 -44.77 -23.06 -25.54
CA LYS A 158 -45.37 -22.33 -26.66
C LYS A 158 -44.37 -21.33 -27.23
N PRO A 159 -43.92 -21.50 -28.49
CA PRO A 159 -42.99 -20.56 -29.12
C PRO A 159 -43.41 -19.08 -29.05
N GLY A 160 -44.71 -18.81 -29.16
CA GLY A 160 -45.26 -17.45 -29.08
C GLY A 160 -44.94 -16.73 -27.76
N ASP A 161 -44.82 -17.46 -26.64
CA ASP A 161 -44.51 -16.87 -25.32
C ASP A 161 -43.05 -16.34 -25.25
N TYR A 162 -42.20 -16.78 -26.19
CA TYR A 162 -40.83 -16.34 -26.37
C TYR A 162 -40.67 -15.34 -27.53
N GLY A 163 -41.78 -14.89 -28.13
CA GLY A 163 -41.78 -14.02 -29.31
C GLY A 163 -41.35 -14.75 -30.60
N LEU A 164 -41.49 -16.08 -30.64
CA LEU A 164 -41.07 -16.90 -31.78
C LEU A 164 -42.25 -17.40 -32.59
N SER A 165 -42.04 -17.54 -33.89
CA SER A 165 -42.96 -18.19 -34.84
C SER A 165 -42.27 -19.41 -35.45
N CYS A 166 -42.43 -20.57 -34.81
CA CYS A 166 -41.82 -21.82 -35.24
C CYS A 166 -42.88 -22.77 -35.82
N ASN A 167 -42.58 -23.38 -36.96
CA ASN A 167 -43.48 -24.30 -37.66
C ASN A 167 -43.13 -25.76 -37.37
N GLY A 168 -44.08 -26.67 -37.56
CA GLY A 168 -43.81 -28.12 -37.49
C GLY A 168 -42.66 -28.53 -38.43
N GLY A 169 -41.96 -29.63 -38.10
CA GLY A 169 -40.81 -30.08 -38.89
C GLY A 169 -39.46 -29.50 -38.44
N HIS A 170 -39.40 -28.87 -37.27
CA HIS A 170 -38.24 -28.12 -36.78
C HIS A 170 -37.80 -28.57 -35.40
N ILE A 171 -36.50 -28.43 -35.12
CA ILE A 171 -35.85 -28.74 -33.84
C ILE A 171 -36.22 -27.65 -32.82
N ALA A 172 -36.42 -28.03 -31.57
CA ALA A 172 -36.65 -27.10 -30.46
C ALA A 172 -35.71 -27.46 -29.29
N ILE A 173 -35.20 -26.46 -28.58
CA ILE A 173 -34.37 -26.67 -27.39
C ILE A 173 -34.77 -25.64 -26.36
N VAL A 174 -35.12 -26.10 -25.17
CA VAL A 174 -35.41 -25.21 -24.04
C VAL A 174 -34.16 -25.04 -23.17
N MET A 175 -33.97 -23.84 -22.63
CA MET A 175 -32.96 -23.49 -21.64
C MET A 175 -33.67 -22.84 -20.46
N MET A 176 -33.57 -23.44 -19.27
CA MET A 176 -34.24 -22.93 -18.07
C MET A 176 -33.30 -22.91 -16.87
N GLY A 177 -33.64 -22.11 -15.87
CA GLY A 177 -33.00 -22.17 -14.55
C GLY A 177 -31.51 -21.85 -14.60
N ASP A 178 -30.70 -22.77 -14.07
CA ASP A 178 -29.26 -22.58 -13.90
C ASP A 178 -28.48 -22.61 -15.23
N ASP A 179 -29.08 -23.12 -16.32
CA ASP A 179 -28.48 -23.09 -17.65
C ASP A 179 -28.18 -21.67 -18.13
N LEU A 180 -28.96 -20.68 -17.67
CA LEU A 180 -28.86 -19.28 -18.10
C LEU A 180 -28.21 -18.37 -17.04
N GLN A 181 -27.71 -18.94 -15.94
CA GLN A 181 -27.01 -18.18 -14.92
C GLN A 181 -25.61 -17.76 -15.38
N GLU A 182 -25.15 -16.62 -14.86
CA GLU A 182 -23.78 -16.14 -15.03
C GLU A 182 -22.82 -17.25 -14.57
N SER A 183 -21.99 -17.75 -15.47
CA SER A 183 -20.96 -18.72 -15.11
C SER A 183 -19.92 -18.00 -14.25
N ASP A 184 -19.58 -18.58 -13.11
CA ASP A 184 -18.52 -18.10 -12.20
C ASP A 184 -17.14 -18.23 -12.89
N ARG A 185 -16.81 -17.23 -13.73
CA ARG A 185 -15.78 -17.31 -14.78
C ARG A 185 -14.42 -16.74 -14.39
N LEU A 186 -13.98 -16.89 -13.14
CA LEU A 186 -12.59 -16.57 -12.83
C LEU A 186 -11.64 -17.72 -13.22
N TYR A 187 -11.49 -17.96 -14.53
CA TYR A 187 -10.51 -18.90 -15.06
C TYR A 187 -9.09 -18.30 -14.99
N ARG A 188 -8.19 -18.96 -14.25
CA ARG A 188 -6.86 -18.44 -13.90
C ARG A 188 -5.75 -19.48 -14.01
N PHE A 189 -5.79 -20.30 -15.04
CA PHE A 189 -4.63 -21.09 -15.43
C PHE A 189 -3.80 -20.33 -16.45
N GLN A 190 -2.48 -20.37 -16.28
CA GLN A 190 -1.57 -19.81 -17.27
C GLN A 190 -1.74 -20.55 -18.59
N VAL A 191 -1.94 -19.81 -19.69
CA VAL A 191 -1.93 -20.34 -21.05
C VAL A 191 -0.60 -19.96 -21.72
N PRO A 192 0.34 -20.92 -21.89
CA PRO A 192 1.64 -20.64 -22.51
C PRO A 192 1.50 -20.09 -23.94
N GLY A 193 2.32 -19.11 -24.29
CA GLY A 193 2.32 -18.49 -25.62
C GLY A 193 1.11 -17.60 -25.94
N ARG A 194 0.17 -17.42 -25.00
CA ARG A 194 -1.06 -16.64 -25.18
C ARG A 194 -1.22 -15.57 -24.07
N PRO A 195 -0.38 -14.52 -24.05
CA PRO A 195 -0.36 -13.52 -22.99
C PRO A 195 -1.70 -12.80 -22.80
N GLU A 196 -2.48 -12.63 -23.87
CA GLU A 196 -3.81 -12.02 -23.84
C GLU A 196 -4.82 -12.82 -23.01
N LEU A 197 -4.63 -14.13 -22.88
CA LEU A 197 -5.47 -15.01 -22.05
C LEU A 197 -5.03 -15.02 -20.58
N ASN A 198 -3.86 -14.44 -20.29
CA ASN A 198 -3.32 -14.30 -18.93
C ASN A 198 -3.50 -12.89 -18.37
N GLN A 199 -4.23 -12.03 -19.08
CA GLN A 199 -4.49 -10.64 -18.71
C GLN A 199 -5.96 -10.42 -18.35
N MET A 200 -6.18 -9.44 -17.47
CA MET A 200 -7.51 -8.91 -17.22
C MET A 200 -7.81 -7.76 -18.17
N ASN A 201 -8.90 -7.87 -18.93
CA ASN A 201 -9.35 -6.80 -19.83
C ASN A 201 -10.27 -5.78 -19.14
N THR A 202 -10.62 -6.02 -17.87
CA THR A 202 -11.44 -5.13 -17.03
C THR A 202 -11.04 -5.26 -15.56
N ALA A 203 -11.48 -4.32 -14.72
CA ALA A 203 -11.24 -4.36 -13.29
C ALA A 203 -11.93 -5.58 -12.64
N ILE A 204 -11.28 -6.18 -11.64
CA ILE A 204 -11.92 -7.16 -10.76
C ILE A 204 -12.57 -6.40 -9.61
N ASN A 205 -13.89 -6.47 -9.50
CA ASN A 205 -14.58 -6.03 -8.31
C ASN A 205 -14.67 -7.21 -7.33
N MET A 206 -14.01 -7.11 -6.18
CA MET A 206 -14.03 -8.17 -5.17
C MET A 206 -15.33 -8.21 -4.36
N GLY A 207 -16.25 -7.24 -4.51
CA GLY A 207 -17.53 -7.23 -3.80
C GLY A 207 -17.42 -7.16 -2.27
N GLY A 208 -16.29 -6.66 -1.75
CA GLY A 208 -15.97 -6.67 -0.32
C GLY A 208 -15.26 -7.93 0.18
N ASN A 209 -14.94 -8.89 -0.70
CA ASN A 209 -14.19 -10.08 -0.36
C ASN A 209 -12.67 -9.84 -0.32
N ASN A 210 -11.97 -10.80 0.29
CA ASN A 210 -10.52 -10.74 0.51
C ASN A 210 -9.71 -11.22 -0.70
N LEU A 211 -8.49 -10.69 -0.83
CA LEU A 211 -7.42 -11.27 -1.66
C LEU A 211 -6.39 -11.92 -0.72
N ASN A 212 -6.41 -13.25 -0.61
CA ASN A 212 -5.53 -13.99 0.29
C ASN A 212 -4.35 -14.61 -0.48
N ASN A 213 -3.20 -14.77 0.19
CA ASN A 213 -2.02 -15.46 -0.34
C ASN A 213 -1.48 -14.92 -1.68
N ALA A 214 -1.61 -13.62 -1.93
CA ALA A 214 -0.96 -12.99 -3.08
C ALA A 214 0.56 -12.90 -2.84
N GLY A 215 1.37 -13.39 -3.78
CA GLY A 215 2.84 -13.27 -3.70
C GLY A 215 3.31 -11.83 -3.87
N ASN A 216 3.13 -11.26 -5.07
CA ASN A 216 3.41 -9.85 -5.36
C ASN A 216 2.16 -9.17 -5.92
N VAL A 217 1.85 -7.98 -5.38
CA VAL A 217 0.81 -7.09 -5.92
C VAL A 217 1.49 -5.84 -6.47
N ASN A 218 1.70 -5.82 -7.78
CA ASN A 218 2.29 -4.66 -8.47
C ASN A 218 1.18 -3.82 -9.10
N GLY A 219 1.06 -2.56 -8.70
CA GLY A 219 0.06 -1.63 -9.22
C GLY A 219 0.56 -0.19 -9.22
N GLN A 220 -0.12 0.67 -9.96
CA GLN A 220 0.24 2.09 -10.08
C GLN A 220 -0.08 2.89 -8.80
N SER A 221 -1.14 2.50 -8.08
CA SER A 221 -1.63 3.15 -6.87
C SER A 221 -2.46 2.19 -6.03
N ALA A 222 -2.51 2.40 -4.71
CA ALA A 222 -3.41 1.71 -3.80
C ALA A 222 -4.17 2.72 -2.94
N THR A 223 -5.47 2.52 -2.76
CA THR A 223 -6.30 3.25 -1.79
C THR A 223 -6.89 2.25 -0.82
N LEU A 224 -6.51 2.35 0.44
CA LEU A 224 -6.91 1.42 1.51
C LEU A 224 -7.81 2.16 2.49
N LYS A 225 -8.94 1.55 2.87
CA LYS A 225 -9.92 2.14 3.80
C LYS A 225 -9.59 1.87 5.27
N GLY A 226 -8.65 0.98 5.55
CA GLY A 226 -8.20 0.63 6.89
C GLY A 226 -6.69 0.69 7.01
N ASP A 227 -6.16 0.05 8.04
CA ASP A 227 -4.74 0.05 8.36
C ASP A 227 -3.89 -0.73 7.35
N VAL A 228 -2.58 -0.42 7.36
CA VAL A 228 -1.56 -1.13 6.60
C VAL A 228 -0.62 -1.80 7.58
N THR A 229 -0.62 -3.13 7.59
CA THR A 229 0.22 -3.94 8.49
C THR A 229 1.26 -4.72 7.70
N SER A 230 2.52 -4.66 8.15
CA SER A 230 3.60 -5.53 7.67
C SER A 230 4.12 -6.32 8.86
N GLU A 231 4.06 -7.65 8.79
CA GLU A 231 4.48 -8.51 9.91
C GLU A 231 6.00 -8.67 9.98
N ASN A 232 6.67 -8.76 8.83
CA ASN A 232 8.11 -8.99 8.75
C ASN A 232 8.70 -8.31 7.50
N GLY A 233 8.45 -7.01 7.35
CA GLY A 233 8.89 -6.23 6.19
C GLY A 233 9.00 -4.74 6.49
N TRP A 234 9.67 -4.03 5.59
CA TRP A 234 9.84 -2.58 5.67
C TRP A 234 8.74 -1.88 4.86
N LEU A 235 8.27 -0.73 5.35
CA LEU A 235 7.50 0.20 4.52
C LEU A 235 8.49 1.00 3.66
N ILE A 236 8.68 0.55 2.41
CA ILE A 236 9.67 1.12 1.50
C ILE A 236 9.00 2.17 0.61
N THR A 237 9.58 3.37 0.57
CA THR A 237 9.22 4.45 -0.36
C THR A 237 10.42 4.79 -1.24
N LYS A 238 10.15 5.35 -2.42
CA LYS A 238 11.19 5.74 -3.41
C LYS A 238 11.02 7.21 -3.80
N ASN A 239 12.08 7.77 -4.36
CA ASN A 239 12.17 9.17 -4.78
C ASN A 239 12.03 10.12 -3.59
N ASP A 240 11.39 11.27 -3.78
CA ASP A 240 11.27 12.36 -2.82
C ASP A 240 9.96 12.33 -2.00
N LYS A 241 9.34 11.15 -1.90
CA LYS A 241 8.05 10.92 -1.23
C LYS A 241 8.23 10.01 -0.02
N GLY A 242 7.23 10.04 0.86
CA GLY A 242 7.20 9.27 2.10
C GLY A 242 5.78 9.14 2.63
N TRP A 243 5.62 9.16 3.94
CA TRP A 243 4.30 9.19 4.57
C TRP A 243 3.72 10.61 4.54
N LYS A 244 2.46 10.75 4.15
CA LYS A 244 1.73 12.04 4.16
C LYS A 244 0.29 11.83 4.62
N ASN A 245 -0.15 12.65 5.56
CA ASN A 245 -1.56 12.81 5.91
C ASN A 245 -2.16 13.92 5.04
N ILE A 246 -3.16 13.59 4.22
CA ILE A 246 -3.80 14.55 3.31
C ILE A 246 -4.64 15.57 4.07
N THR A 247 -5.45 15.14 5.03
CA THR A 247 -6.35 15.99 5.82
C THR A 247 -5.63 17.14 6.52
N TYR A 248 -4.48 16.87 7.14
CA TYR A 248 -3.73 17.86 7.91
C TYR A 248 -2.49 18.38 7.17
N GLY A 249 -2.15 17.82 6.01
CA GLY A 249 -0.99 18.19 5.19
C GLY A 249 0.38 17.88 5.84
N GLY A 250 0.41 17.07 6.90
CA GLY A 250 1.65 16.65 7.58
C GLY A 250 2.23 15.36 7.02
N GLY A 251 3.41 14.97 7.49
CA GLY A 251 4.11 13.81 6.92
C GLY A 251 5.59 13.75 7.25
N PHE A 252 6.26 12.73 6.73
CA PHE A 252 7.72 12.62 6.66
C PHE A 252 8.17 12.33 5.23
N THR A 253 9.21 13.02 4.78
CA THR A 253 9.82 12.80 3.46
C THR A 253 11.34 12.97 3.51
N MET A 254 12.04 12.47 2.49
CA MET A 254 13.48 12.63 2.28
C MET A 254 13.69 13.21 0.88
N THR A 255 14.22 14.42 0.78
CA THR A 255 14.53 15.09 -0.49
C THR A 255 16.04 15.16 -0.76
N ASP A 256 16.83 14.59 0.15
CA ASP A 256 18.27 14.36 0.02
C ASP A 256 18.64 13.09 0.82
N SER A 257 19.91 12.70 0.77
CA SER A 257 20.42 11.51 1.44
C SER A 257 20.72 11.71 2.94
N GLN A 258 20.55 12.92 3.47
CA GLN A 258 21.05 13.29 4.80
C GLN A 258 19.94 13.50 5.83
N TRP A 259 18.73 13.89 5.39
CA TRP A 259 17.71 14.39 6.32
C TRP A 259 16.30 13.85 6.06
N ILE A 260 15.66 13.45 7.15
CA ILE A 260 14.21 13.30 7.23
C ILE A 260 13.59 14.69 7.48
N ARG A 261 12.57 15.02 6.72
CA ARG A 261 11.87 16.31 6.77
C ARG A 261 10.41 16.10 7.10
N ALA A 262 9.89 16.91 8.02
CA ALA A 262 8.47 17.02 8.19
C ALA A 262 7.84 17.71 6.97
N VAL A 263 6.82 17.10 6.39
CA VAL A 263 6.11 17.66 5.23
C VAL A 263 5.46 18.99 5.64
N GLY A 264 5.66 20.03 4.81
CA GLY A 264 5.15 21.38 5.06
C GLY A 264 5.85 22.11 6.22
N GLY A 265 7.01 21.64 6.68
CA GLY A 265 7.75 22.28 7.78
C GLY A 265 7.06 22.15 9.14
N LYS A 266 6.17 21.15 9.31
CA LYS A 266 5.46 20.94 10.58
C LYS A 266 6.39 20.47 11.70
N GLY A 267 6.01 20.76 12.94
CA GLY A 267 6.69 20.25 14.13
C GLY A 267 6.35 18.77 14.40
N ILE A 268 7.17 18.14 15.26
CA ILE A 268 6.92 16.81 15.83
C ILE A 268 6.66 17.00 17.33
N ILE A 269 5.49 16.56 17.80
CA ILE A 269 5.16 16.52 19.23
C ILE A 269 5.06 15.06 19.68
N THR A 270 5.66 14.75 20.82
CA THR A 270 5.59 13.43 21.46
C THR A 270 5.57 13.63 22.98
N SER A 271 4.86 12.75 23.69
CA SER A 271 4.93 12.68 25.15
C SER A 271 6.17 11.93 25.66
N GLY A 272 6.88 11.23 24.77
CA GLY A 272 8.13 10.53 25.06
C GLY A 272 9.37 11.29 24.60
N GLU A 273 10.45 10.56 24.37
CA GLU A 273 11.72 11.13 23.89
C GLU A 273 11.82 11.04 22.36
N ILE A 274 12.38 12.08 21.73
CA ILE A 274 12.88 11.98 20.35
C ILE A 274 14.37 11.64 20.43
N LYS A 275 14.73 10.39 20.11
CA LYS A 275 16.13 9.96 19.96
C LYS A 275 16.52 10.05 18.48
N GLY A 276 17.10 11.18 18.10
CA GLY A 276 17.66 11.40 16.77
C GLY A 276 19.15 11.70 16.87
N GLY A 277 19.88 11.54 15.76
CA GLY A 277 21.28 11.98 15.67
C GLY A 277 21.36 13.51 15.66
N LYS A 278 21.53 14.10 14.48
CA LYS A 278 21.51 15.56 14.36
C LYS A 278 20.06 16.06 14.26
N VAL A 279 19.68 16.99 15.13
CA VAL A 279 18.41 17.73 15.01
C VAL A 279 18.74 19.10 14.46
N SER A 280 18.40 19.32 13.19
CA SER A 280 18.61 20.60 12.51
C SER A 280 17.26 21.24 12.24
N GLY A 281 16.98 22.36 12.91
CA GLY A 281 15.75 23.13 12.80
C GLY A 281 16.00 24.56 13.30
N GLY A 282 15.06 25.48 13.04
CA GLY A 282 15.26 26.89 13.40
C GLY A 282 15.51 27.10 14.90
N THR A 283 14.69 26.50 15.75
CA THR A 283 14.80 26.59 17.21
C THR A 283 14.45 25.25 17.85
N VAL A 284 15.18 24.86 18.89
CA VAL A 284 14.77 23.79 19.81
C VAL A 284 14.15 24.46 21.04
N ARG A 285 12.84 24.27 21.24
CA ARG A 285 12.12 24.74 22.42
C ARG A 285 11.80 23.54 23.32
N SER A 286 12.24 23.60 24.57
CA SER A 286 11.81 22.69 25.63
C SER A 286 10.89 23.45 26.58
N ASP A 287 9.69 22.93 26.87
CA ASP A 287 8.82 23.48 27.93
C ASP A 287 9.33 23.08 29.33
N GLY A 288 10.26 22.13 29.40
CA GLY A 288 10.97 21.73 30.61
C GLY A 288 12.47 22.01 30.53
N ARG A 289 13.28 21.10 31.07
CA ARG A 289 14.75 21.20 31.01
C ARG A 289 15.27 20.77 29.64
N LEU A 290 16.35 21.38 29.18
CA LEU A 290 17.21 20.84 28.12
C LEU A 290 18.40 20.15 28.79
N SER A 291 18.60 18.85 28.53
CA SER A 291 19.70 18.07 29.11
C SER A 291 20.55 17.48 27.98
N THR A 292 21.86 17.54 28.12
CA THR A 292 22.84 16.93 27.21
C THR A 292 23.62 15.85 27.95
N GLY A 293 23.95 14.73 27.29
CA GLY A 293 24.80 13.69 27.89
C GLY A 293 26.26 14.09 28.01
N GLU A 294 26.69 15.05 27.19
CA GLU A 294 28.03 15.65 27.22
C GLU A 294 27.89 17.17 27.44
N TYR A 295 28.12 17.99 26.42
CA TYR A 295 28.19 19.44 26.50
C TYR A 295 27.09 20.14 25.68
N LEU A 296 26.65 21.31 26.15
CA LEU A 296 25.83 22.24 25.35
C LEU A 296 26.74 23.14 24.52
N GLN A 297 26.90 22.82 23.25
CA GLN A 297 27.66 23.62 22.29
C GLN A 297 26.83 24.82 21.80
N LEU A 298 27.35 26.03 21.97
CA LEU A 298 26.75 27.26 21.44
C LEU A 298 27.56 27.76 20.24
N ASP A 299 27.08 27.52 19.03
CA ASP A 299 27.85 27.81 17.81
C ASP A 299 28.04 29.30 17.57
N LYS A 300 27.02 30.10 17.87
CA LYS A 300 27.09 31.56 17.72
C LYS A 300 27.90 32.19 18.85
N THR A 301 28.87 33.02 18.48
CA THR A 301 29.64 33.84 19.42
C THR A 301 28.99 35.21 19.62
N ALA A 302 29.25 35.82 20.77
CA ALA A 302 28.85 37.18 21.12
C ALA A 302 30.05 37.96 21.64
N VAL A 303 29.97 39.29 21.57
CA VAL A 303 31.04 40.19 22.05
C VAL A 303 30.58 40.84 23.35
N ALA A 304 31.41 40.78 24.39
CA ALA A 304 31.10 41.42 25.66
C ALA A 304 30.86 42.93 25.48
N ASN A 305 29.97 43.49 26.29
CA ASN A 305 29.54 44.90 26.26
C ASN A 305 28.82 45.36 24.98
N THR A 306 28.34 44.42 24.15
CA THR A 306 27.50 44.74 22.98
C THR A 306 26.02 44.43 23.25
N LYS A 307 25.13 45.05 22.46
CA LYS A 307 23.67 44.92 22.62
C LYS A 307 23.20 43.48 22.42
N CYS A 308 22.27 43.04 23.25
CA CYS A 308 21.60 41.75 23.17
C CYS A 308 20.10 41.89 23.50
N SER A 309 19.30 40.92 23.07
CA SER A 309 17.88 40.80 23.40
C SER A 309 17.37 39.40 23.05
N PRO A 310 16.43 38.84 23.81
CA PRO A 310 15.94 39.33 25.10
C PRO A 310 16.99 39.14 26.21
N ASP A 311 16.74 39.76 27.37
CA ASP A 311 17.49 39.44 28.58
C ASP A 311 17.34 37.97 28.96
N GLY A 312 18.38 37.39 29.56
CA GLY A 312 18.42 35.99 29.97
C GLY A 312 19.02 35.01 28.96
N LEU A 313 19.40 35.47 27.76
CA LEU A 313 20.16 34.62 26.82
C LEU A 313 21.52 34.23 27.40
N VAL A 314 21.91 32.98 27.18
CA VAL A 314 23.26 32.46 27.48
C VAL A 314 24.01 32.27 26.16
N GLY A 315 25.23 32.77 26.09
CA GLY A 315 26.10 32.73 24.92
C GLY A 315 27.54 32.49 25.31
N ARG A 316 28.45 32.60 24.34
CA ARG A 316 29.90 32.59 24.59
C ARG A 316 30.62 33.63 23.76
N ASP A 317 31.79 34.09 24.21
CA ASP A 317 32.71 34.83 23.36
C ASP A 317 33.53 33.90 22.45
N SER A 318 34.34 34.47 21.56
CA SER A 318 35.17 33.72 20.61
C SER A 318 36.23 32.82 21.26
N LYS A 319 36.55 33.06 22.55
CA LYS A 319 37.47 32.26 23.34
C LYS A 319 36.76 31.21 24.20
N GLY A 320 35.43 31.19 24.19
CA GLY A 320 34.61 30.25 24.95
C GLY A 320 34.17 30.74 26.33
N ALA A 321 34.46 31.99 26.72
CA ALA A 321 33.96 32.51 27.98
C ALA A 321 32.44 32.70 27.95
N ILE A 322 31.75 32.25 28.99
CA ILE A 322 30.28 32.35 29.08
C ILE A 322 29.85 33.80 29.19
N LEU A 323 28.87 34.16 28.37
CA LEU A 323 28.20 35.45 28.38
C LEU A 323 26.73 35.27 28.75
N SER A 324 26.18 36.24 29.48
CA SER A 324 24.76 36.34 29.79
C SER A 324 24.25 37.69 29.31
N CYS A 325 23.10 37.70 28.62
CA CYS A 325 22.43 38.93 28.25
C CYS A 325 21.72 39.52 29.47
N GLN A 326 22.17 40.69 29.92
CA GLN A 326 21.65 41.35 31.11
C GLN A 326 21.45 42.84 30.82
N SER A 327 20.24 43.35 31.06
CA SER A 327 19.87 44.74 30.79
C SER A 327 20.22 45.18 29.37
N GLY A 328 19.91 44.33 28.40
CA GLY A 328 20.14 44.55 26.97
C GLY A 328 21.61 44.49 26.53
N THR A 329 22.53 44.01 27.38
CA THR A 329 23.97 43.97 27.09
C THR A 329 24.59 42.61 27.42
N TRP A 330 25.47 42.09 26.56
CA TRP A 330 26.24 40.88 26.84
C TRP A 330 27.26 41.14 27.96
N ARG A 331 27.09 40.47 29.10
CA ARG A 331 28.00 40.53 30.25
C ARG A 331 28.73 39.21 30.42
N ARG A 332 30.00 39.27 30.84
CA ARG A 332 30.74 38.06 31.24
C ARG A 332 30.18 37.54 32.55
N ALA A 333 30.04 36.22 32.65
CA ALA A 333 29.83 35.57 33.93
C ALA A 333 31.17 35.58 34.70
N SER A 334 31.49 36.67 35.38
CA SER A 334 32.69 36.79 36.22
C SER A 334 32.30 36.96 37.68
N GLY A 335 32.71 36.01 38.53
CA GLY A 335 32.81 36.23 39.97
C GLY A 335 34.11 36.97 40.30
N SER A 336 34.13 37.78 41.36
CA SER A 336 35.39 38.33 41.88
C SER A 336 36.17 37.23 42.59
N THR A 337 37.49 37.17 42.40
CA THR A 337 38.35 36.29 43.20
C THR A 337 38.80 37.06 44.44
N VAL A 338 38.50 36.52 45.63
CA VAL A 338 38.89 37.13 46.91
C VAL A 338 39.92 36.24 47.59
N LEU A 339 41.08 36.80 47.93
CA LEU A 339 42.12 36.15 48.74
C LEU A 339 42.29 36.91 50.05
N THR A 340 42.23 36.19 51.17
CA THR A 340 42.41 36.77 52.50
C THR A 340 43.43 35.98 53.29
N GLY A 341 44.12 36.62 54.22
CA GLY A 341 45.00 35.90 55.13
C GLY A 341 45.68 36.80 56.16
N LYS A 342 46.62 36.21 56.90
CA LYS A 342 47.55 36.92 57.77
C LYS A 342 48.91 37.05 57.10
N ILE A 343 49.54 38.21 57.23
CA ILE A 343 50.81 38.55 56.58
C ILE A 343 51.75 39.25 57.56
N ALA A 344 53.01 38.84 57.58
CA ALA A 344 54.00 39.43 58.47
C ALA A 344 54.54 40.77 57.93
N ASN A 345 55.16 41.54 58.82
CA ASN A 345 55.86 42.76 58.44
C ASN A 345 56.93 42.48 57.37
N GLY A 346 57.01 43.34 56.35
CA GLY A 346 57.96 43.25 55.25
C GLY A 346 57.61 42.23 54.17
N GLN A 347 56.51 41.48 54.30
CA GLN A 347 56.05 40.56 53.26
C GLN A 347 55.18 41.26 52.23
N GLN A 348 55.20 40.76 50.98
CA GLN A 348 54.37 41.24 49.89
C GLN A 348 52.98 40.59 49.93
N ILE A 349 51.90 41.39 49.85
CA ILE A 349 50.54 40.85 49.74
C ILE A 349 50.48 39.98 48.47
N PRO A 350 50.11 38.68 48.54
CA PRO A 350 50.06 37.82 47.38
C PRO A 350 48.91 38.20 46.43
N LEU A 351 49.08 37.93 45.12
CA LEU A 351 47.96 37.97 44.17
C LEU A 351 47.39 36.56 44.00
N PRO A 352 46.07 36.42 43.80
CA PRO A 352 45.50 35.16 43.35
C PRO A 352 46.15 34.71 42.02
N SER A 353 46.30 33.40 41.85
CA SER A 353 46.87 32.84 40.62
C SER A 353 46.07 33.30 39.39
N GLY A 354 46.77 33.74 38.35
CA GLY A 354 46.16 34.21 37.10
C GLY A 354 45.77 35.69 37.05
N PHE A 355 46.00 36.46 38.12
CA PHE A 355 45.72 37.90 38.14
C PHE A 355 47.00 38.74 38.18
N SER A 356 46.97 39.85 37.43
CA SER A 356 47.98 40.92 37.53
C SER A 356 47.53 41.98 38.54
N ALA A 357 48.49 42.75 39.08
CA ALA A 357 48.20 43.75 40.11
C ALA A 357 47.17 44.81 39.66
N SER A 358 47.10 45.13 38.37
CA SER A 358 46.14 46.11 37.82
C SER A 358 44.69 45.60 37.82
N GLN A 359 44.48 44.30 37.99
CA GLN A 359 43.16 43.67 38.05
C GLN A 359 42.66 43.50 39.48
N CYS A 360 43.43 43.98 40.46
CA CYS A 360 43.17 43.72 41.87
C CYS A 360 43.15 45.00 42.69
N THR A 361 42.35 44.98 43.74
CA THR A 361 42.42 45.93 44.85
C THR A 361 42.76 45.17 46.12
N TRP A 362 43.49 45.80 47.05
CA TRP A 362 43.87 45.16 48.31
C TRP A 362 43.80 46.12 49.47
N SER A 363 43.59 45.58 50.66
CA SER A 363 43.69 46.33 51.91
C SER A 363 44.38 45.48 52.99
N VAL A 364 44.95 46.17 53.98
CA VAL A 364 45.62 45.56 55.13
C VAL A 364 45.04 46.19 56.40
N SER A 365 44.83 45.39 57.42
CA SER A 365 44.35 45.85 58.72
C SER A 365 45.12 45.19 59.87
N ASN A 366 45.11 45.82 61.04
CA ASN A 366 45.73 45.27 62.24
C ASN A 366 45.01 43.98 62.66
N ALA A 367 45.76 42.96 63.09
CA ALA A 367 45.18 41.69 63.52
C ALA A 367 45.84 41.11 64.77
N GLU A 368 47.17 41.00 64.82
CA GLU A 368 47.89 40.34 65.92
C GLU A 368 49.08 41.14 66.47
N ASN A 369 49.08 42.45 66.26
CA ASN A 369 50.16 43.38 66.60
C ASN A 369 49.74 44.40 67.69
N PRO A 370 49.22 43.98 68.86
CA PRO A 370 48.95 44.91 69.96
C PRO A 370 50.26 45.40 70.58
N HIS A 371 50.30 46.68 70.96
CA HIS A 371 51.43 47.32 71.66
C HIS A 371 51.69 46.72 73.06
N GLY A 372 50.65 46.18 73.72
CA GLY A 372 50.71 45.67 75.11
C GLY A 372 50.18 46.69 76.13
N TRP A 373 50.18 46.34 77.43
CA TRP A 373 49.73 47.23 78.51
C TRP A 373 50.89 48.11 79.02
N LYS A 374 51.04 49.32 78.48
CA LYS A 374 51.82 50.41 79.09
C LYS A 374 50.95 51.67 79.25
N PRO A 375 51.07 52.43 80.35
CA PRO A 375 50.20 53.58 80.64
C PRO A 375 50.41 54.83 79.76
N ASN A 376 51.51 54.93 78.99
CA ASN A 376 51.78 56.06 78.10
C ASN A 376 51.68 55.64 76.62
N TYR A 377 50.45 55.54 76.12
CA TYR A 377 50.14 55.17 74.73
C TYR A 377 50.15 56.41 73.83
N PHE A 378 51.17 56.56 72.98
CA PHE A 378 51.24 57.69 72.04
C PHE A 378 51.31 57.33 70.55
N ALA A 379 51.31 56.05 70.15
CA ALA A 379 51.11 55.71 68.74
C ALA A 379 50.59 54.27 68.55
N GLY A 380 49.45 54.13 67.87
CA GLY A 380 48.74 52.86 67.79
C GLY A 380 49.31 51.83 66.82
N SER A 381 48.66 50.66 66.77
CA SER A 381 49.01 49.59 65.84
C SER A 381 48.91 50.08 64.39
N VAL A 382 49.86 49.67 63.57
CA VAL A 382 50.04 50.11 62.18
C VAL A 382 49.85 48.93 61.24
N ALA A 383 48.98 49.14 60.27
CA ALA A 383 48.72 48.24 59.16
C ALA A 383 48.63 49.07 57.88
N THR A 384 49.72 49.12 57.13
CA THR A 384 49.78 49.82 55.84
C THR A 384 50.54 48.98 54.83
N TYR A 385 50.54 49.40 53.58
CA TYR A 385 51.37 48.81 52.53
C TYR A 385 51.93 49.92 51.63
N ASP A 386 52.99 49.62 50.88
CA ASP A 386 53.57 50.52 49.89
C ASP A 386 53.07 50.22 48.45
N ALA A 387 53.56 50.98 47.47
CA ALA A 387 53.21 50.78 46.05
C ALA A 387 53.57 49.37 45.52
N ASN A 388 54.52 48.69 46.16
CA ASN A 388 54.94 47.33 45.82
C ASN A 388 54.18 46.26 46.62
N ARG A 389 53.13 46.63 47.36
CA ARG A 389 52.35 45.73 48.25
C ARG A 389 53.14 45.18 49.42
N ILE A 390 54.29 45.78 49.77
CA ILE A 390 55.05 45.38 50.94
C ILE A 390 54.34 45.91 52.18
N VAL A 391 54.00 45.00 53.09
CA VAL A 391 53.21 45.31 54.28
C VAL A 391 54.08 45.88 55.38
N LYS A 392 53.66 47.01 55.95
CA LYS A 392 54.13 47.50 57.24
C LYS A 392 53.12 47.08 58.31
N CYS A 393 53.52 46.12 59.13
CA CYS A 393 52.69 45.55 60.18
C CYS A 393 53.40 45.59 61.53
N GLY A 394 52.82 46.29 62.50
CA GLY A 394 53.47 46.43 63.81
C GLY A 394 52.84 47.52 64.65
N PHE A 395 53.62 48.16 65.50
CA PHE A 395 53.17 49.30 66.29
C PHE A 395 54.32 50.29 66.48
N TYR A 396 54.00 51.48 66.95
CA TYR A 396 55.01 52.47 67.32
C TYR A 396 55.16 52.51 68.85
N ASP A 397 56.39 52.49 69.34
CA ASP A 397 56.71 52.77 70.75
C ASP A 397 57.83 53.82 70.79
N GLU A 398 57.65 54.88 71.58
CA GLU A 398 58.63 55.97 71.72
C GLU A 398 59.20 56.49 70.37
N TYR A 399 58.32 56.75 69.39
CA TYR A 399 58.64 57.20 68.02
C TYR A 399 59.36 56.18 67.12
N ASN A 400 59.66 54.98 67.62
CA ASN A 400 60.28 53.90 66.86
C ASN A 400 59.24 52.88 66.42
N PHE A 401 59.34 52.40 65.19
CA PHE A 401 58.45 51.36 64.67
C PHE A 401 59.00 49.98 64.99
N TYR A 402 58.16 49.13 65.58
CA TYR A 402 58.45 47.73 65.86
C TYR A 402 57.58 46.86 64.95
N GLY A 403 58.24 46.10 64.08
CA GLY A 403 57.55 45.13 63.23
C GLY A 403 57.07 43.93 64.05
N GLY A 404 55.80 43.56 63.89
CA GLY A 404 55.23 42.42 64.61
C GLY A 404 54.60 42.76 65.96
N THR A 405 54.87 41.91 66.96
CA THR A 405 54.32 42.00 68.31
C THR A 405 55.42 41.71 69.33
N HIS A 406 55.35 42.30 70.53
CA HIS A 406 56.22 41.94 71.66
C HIS A 406 55.64 40.80 72.52
N ARG A 407 54.45 40.30 72.17
CA ARG A 407 53.81 39.18 72.84
C ARG A 407 54.30 37.85 72.27
N THR A 408 54.62 36.91 73.13
CA THR A 408 55.08 35.56 72.72
C THR A 408 53.94 34.64 72.30
N ASP A 409 52.69 34.98 72.62
CA ASP A 409 51.50 34.20 72.26
C ASP A 409 50.85 34.61 70.93
N LEU A 410 51.36 35.65 70.27
CA LEU A 410 50.84 36.16 68.99
C LEU A 410 51.93 36.14 67.92
N SER A 411 51.53 35.98 66.66
CA SER A 411 52.50 35.94 65.55
C SER A 411 52.87 37.33 64.98
N GLY A 412 52.21 38.40 65.45
CA GLY A 412 52.52 39.78 65.05
C GLY A 412 52.07 40.14 63.63
N LYS A 413 51.17 39.36 63.04
CA LYS A 413 50.75 39.54 61.64
C LYS A 413 49.56 40.49 61.51
N CYS A 414 49.46 41.11 60.34
CA CYS A 414 48.30 41.90 59.91
C CYS A 414 47.38 41.03 59.08
N SER A 415 46.10 41.39 59.00
CA SER A 415 45.19 40.77 58.03
C SER A 415 45.29 41.49 56.68
N TYR A 416 45.06 40.76 55.60
CA TYR A 416 44.89 41.35 54.27
C TYR A 416 43.68 40.76 53.56
N ILE A 417 43.13 41.55 52.63
CA ILE A 417 42.16 41.11 51.62
C ILE A 417 42.62 41.61 50.26
N VAL A 418 42.52 40.76 49.23
CA VAL A 418 42.73 41.09 47.83
C VAL A 418 41.47 40.70 47.06
N VAL A 419 40.92 41.61 46.28
CA VAL A 419 39.77 41.38 45.41
C VAL A 419 40.20 41.64 43.98
N CYS A 420 40.11 40.63 43.11
CA CYS A 420 40.45 40.73 41.70
C CYS A 420 39.25 40.45 40.78
N GLN A 421 39.16 41.19 39.67
CA GLN A 421 38.08 41.10 38.68
C GLN A 421 38.59 41.05 37.24
#